data_AF-A0A3B0YVZ1-F1
#
_entry.id   AF-A0A3B0YVZ1-F1
#
_cell.length_a   1.000
_cell.length_b   1.000
_cell.length_c   1.000
_cell.angle_alpha   90.00
_cell.angle_beta   90.00
_cell.angle_gamma   90.00
#
_symmetry.space_group_name_H-M   'P 1'
#
loop_
_entity.id
_entity.type
_entity.pdbx_description
1 polymer ?
#
loop_
_entity_poly.entity_id
_entity_poly.type
_entity_poly.pdbx_seq_one_letter_code
_entity_poly.pdbx_strand_id
1 'polypeptide(L)'
;MFSPINNINRAILLLILSLFAVSTIAANSNTATNSKQKRGTSPIPQDKGMYLKNGQVSRIYHAMRPHIRRARAAYPNAKKRWSKGLPEGHYFFVVTRIRDQEGTEEQVFISVASINDGVIKGYIYSKPKNVAGYQFKQPYSFPENHIIDWVITKPGGEQEGNYVGKYLGSLN
;
A
#
# COMPACT_ATOMS: atom_id res chain seq x y z
N MET A 1 -12.67 -68.09 37.26
CA MET A 1 -13.39 -66.90 37.75
C MET A 1 -13.87 -66.15 36.51
N PHE A 2 -15.14 -65.75 36.50
CA PHE A 2 -16.01 -65.50 35.35
C PHE A 2 -15.61 -64.30 34.44
N SER A 3 -15.74 -64.48 33.13
CA SER A 3 -16.34 -63.46 32.21
C SER A 3 -17.87 -63.68 32.22
N PRO A 4 -18.78 -62.76 31.79
CA PRO A 4 -18.82 -62.30 30.38
C PRO A 4 -19.67 -61.02 30.01
N ILE A 5 -19.78 -60.75 28.69
CA ILE A 5 -20.90 -60.13 27.87
C ILE A 5 -20.93 -58.61 27.54
N ASN A 6 -20.67 -58.35 26.24
CA ASN A 6 -21.37 -57.62 25.14
C ASN A 6 -22.38 -56.46 25.36
N ASN A 7 -22.31 -55.47 24.45
CA ASN A 7 -23.31 -55.14 23.38
C ASN A 7 -22.90 -53.81 22.68
N ILE A 8 -22.43 -53.80 21.42
CA ILE A 8 -23.17 -53.75 20.14
C ILE A 8 -24.25 -52.66 20.09
N ASN A 9 -24.04 -51.65 19.22
CA ASN A 9 -25.08 -51.09 18.36
C ASN A 9 -24.49 -50.59 17.04
N ARG A 10 -25.02 -51.16 15.95
CA ARG A 10 -24.79 -50.89 14.53
C ARG A 10 -26.07 -50.24 13.97
N ALA A 11 -25.95 -49.28 13.05
CA ALA A 11 -26.84 -49.03 11.89
C ALA A 11 -26.34 -47.76 11.14
N ILE A 12 -25.85 -47.78 9.89
CA ILE A 12 -26.52 -48.04 8.58
C ILE A 12 -27.49 -46.88 8.25
N LEU A 13 -27.07 -45.88 7.45
CA LEU A 13 -27.12 -45.77 5.97
C LEU A 13 -28.40 -45.03 5.53
N LEU A 14 -28.29 -44.04 4.63
CA LEU A 14 -29.11 -43.97 3.40
C LEU A 14 -28.65 -42.85 2.45
N LEU A 15 -28.63 -43.26 1.18
CA LEU A 15 -28.23 -42.58 -0.05
C LEU A 15 -29.52 -42.06 -0.72
N ILE A 16 -29.54 -40.84 -1.27
CA ILE A 16 -30.59 -40.42 -2.21
C ILE A 16 -29.96 -39.68 -3.40
N LEU A 17 -30.08 -40.32 -4.58
CA LEU A 17 -30.00 -39.75 -5.92
C LEU A 17 -31.29 -38.98 -6.24
N SER A 18 -31.19 -37.89 -7.00
CA SER A 18 -32.29 -37.45 -7.87
C SER A 18 -31.78 -36.83 -9.18
N LEU A 19 -32.49 -37.18 -10.25
CA LEU A 19 -32.20 -36.99 -11.67
C LEU A 19 -32.66 -35.60 -12.20
N PHE A 20 -31.94 -35.17 -13.25
CA PHE A 20 -32.33 -34.38 -14.43
C PHE A 20 -33.59 -33.48 -14.44
N ALA A 21 -33.37 -32.22 -14.85
CA ALA A 21 -34.26 -31.52 -15.78
C ALA A 21 -33.42 -30.69 -16.77
N VAL A 22 -33.52 -31.03 -18.05
CA VAL A 22 -33.09 -30.18 -19.18
C VAL A 22 -34.25 -29.26 -19.52
N SER A 23 -33.97 -27.98 -19.75
CA SER A 23 -34.89 -27.05 -20.40
C SER A 23 -34.06 -26.07 -21.24
N THR A 24 -34.23 -26.15 -22.56
CA THR A 24 -33.84 -25.09 -23.50
C THR A 24 -35.06 -24.21 -23.77
N ILE A 25 -34.92 -22.88 -23.69
CA ILE A 25 -35.57 -21.89 -24.56
C ILE A 25 -34.75 -20.58 -24.47
N ALA A 26 -34.45 -20.02 -25.63
CA ALA A 26 -33.71 -18.80 -25.86
C ALA A 26 -34.57 -17.54 -25.62
N ALA A 27 -33.94 -16.45 -25.15
CA ALA A 27 -34.24 -15.10 -25.61
C ALA A 27 -33.15 -14.13 -25.16
N ASN A 28 -32.48 -13.58 -26.16
CA ASN A 28 -31.57 -12.45 -26.14
C ASN A 28 -32.17 -11.25 -25.41
N SER A 29 -31.46 -10.72 -24.40
CA SER A 29 -31.53 -9.30 -24.06
C SER A 29 -30.12 -8.79 -23.82
N ASN A 30 -29.59 -8.14 -24.86
CA ASN A 30 -28.50 -7.19 -24.78
C ASN A 30 -28.82 -6.16 -23.69
N THR A 31 -28.34 -6.41 -22.48
CA THR A 31 -28.04 -5.33 -21.53
C THR A 31 -26.54 -5.27 -21.42
N ALA A 32 -25.97 -4.51 -22.35
CA ALA A 32 -24.69 -3.85 -22.19
C ALA A 32 -24.77 -2.97 -20.93
N THR A 33 -24.61 -3.59 -19.76
CA THR A 33 -24.23 -2.88 -18.56
C THR A 33 -22.76 -2.59 -18.72
N ASN A 34 -22.55 -1.34 -19.14
CA ASN A 34 -21.30 -0.63 -19.28
C ASN A 34 -20.53 -0.71 -17.95
N SER A 35 -19.90 -1.85 -17.69
CA SER A 35 -18.85 -1.95 -16.69
C SER A 35 -17.68 -1.17 -17.28
N LYS A 36 -17.60 0.11 -16.92
CA LYS A 36 -16.34 0.85 -16.91
C LYS A 36 -15.40 0.00 -16.05
N GLN A 37 -14.69 -0.92 -16.71
CA GLN A 37 -13.59 -1.68 -16.19
C GLN A 37 -12.64 -0.65 -15.57
N LYS A 38 -12.66 -0.55 -14.24
CA LYS A 38 -11.68 0.22 -13.47
C LYS A 38 -10.33 -0.32 -13.92
N ARG A 39 -9.66 0.41 -14.82
CA ARG A 39 -8.27 0.16 -15.18
C ARG A 39 -7.51 0.01 -13.86
N GLY A 40 -6.94 -1.18 -13.62
CA GLY A 40 -6.26 -1.51 -12.38
C GLY A 40 -5.24 -0.44 -12.08
N THR A 41 -5.47 0.35 -11.03
CA THR A 41 -4.51 1.35 -10.57
C THR A 41 -3.34 0.61 -9.96
N SER A 42 -2.13 0.86 -10.46
CA SER A 42 -0.91 0.22 -9.96
C SER A 42 -0.81 0.40 -8.43
N PRO A 43 -0.43 -0.64 -7.68
CA PRO A 43 -0.20 -0.55 -6.24
C PRO A 43 1.05 0.29 -5.91
N ILE A 44 1.81 0.74 -6.91
CA ILE A 44 2.98 1.59 -6.72
C ILE A 44 2.53 3.06 -6.68
N PRO A 45 2.88 3.84 -5.64
CA PRO A 45 2.62 5.27 -5.61
C PRO A 45 3.19 5.95 -6.86
N GLN A 46 2.34 6.71 -7.56
CA GLN A 46 2.79 7.52 -8.68
C GLN A 46 3.48 8.76 -8.14
N ASP A 47 4.75 8.93 -8.51
CA ASP A 47 5.54 10.08 -8.14
C ASP A 47 5.11 11.32 -8.94
N LYS A 48 4.46 12.27 -8.24
CA LYS A 48 4.13 13.59 -8.80
C LYS A 48 5.16 14.63 -8.36
N GLY A 49 6.45 14.26 -8.39
CA GLY A 49 7.59 15.07 -7.95
C GLY A 49 7.28 16.57 -8.03
N MET A 50 7.21 17.21 -6.86
CA MET A 50 6.87 18.63 -6.81
C MET A 50 8.07 19.44 -7.25
N TYR A 51 8.02 19.92 -8.49
CA TYR A 51 8.91 20.96 -8.96
C TYR A 51 8.39 22.31 -8.46
N LEU A 52 9.03 22.85 -7.42
CA LEU A 52 8.69 24.16 -6.90
C LEU A 52 9.79 25.15 -7.34
N LYS A 53 9.42 26.13 -8.18
CA LYS A 53 10.33 27.23 -8.55
C LYS A 53 10.71 28.03 -7.30
N ASN A 54 11.97 28.49 -7.24
CA ASN A 54 12.51 29.21 -6.08
C ASN A 54 11.58 30.35 -5.63
N GLY A 55 11.23 30.35 -4.33
CA GLY A 55 10.26 31.26 -3.70
C GLY A 55 8.92 30.61 -3.31
N GLN A 56 8.37 29.71 -4.13
CA GLN A 56 7.12 28.98 -3.82
C GLN A 56 7.36 27.75 -2.92
N VAL A 57 8.58 27.21 -3.02
CA VAL A 57 9.11 26.08 -2.24
C VAL A 57 8.82 26.24 -0.75
N SER A 58 9.22 27.38 -0.17
CA SER A 58 9.07 27.64 1.27
C SER A 58 7.60 27.74 1.71
N ARG A 59 6.73 28.37 0.90
CA ARG A 59 5.30 28.50 1.24
C ARG A 59 4.58 27.16 1.22
N ILE A 60 4.84 26.33 0.20
CA ILE A 60 4.25 25.00 0.12
C ILE A 60 4.81 24.10 1.21
N TYR A 61 6.12 24.16 1.50
CA TYR A 61 6.69 23.47 2.66
C TYR A 61 6.04 23.89 3.97
N HIS A 62 5.80 25.18 4.17
CA HIS A 62 5.11 25.68 5.34
C HIS A 62 3.68 25.13 5.42
N ALA A 63 2.96 25.14 4.30
CA ALA A 63 1.59 24.66 4.21
C ALA A 63 1.47 23.13 4.39
N MET A 64 2.53 22.37 4.09
CA MET A 64 2.58 20.93 4.38
C MET A 64 2.78 20.60 5.87
N ARG A 65 3.26 21.52 6.72
CA ARG A 65 3.61 21.23 8.13
C ARG A 65 2.49 20.53 8.92
N PRO A 66 1.22 20.95 8.83
CA PRO A 66 0.14 20.25 9.53
C PRO A 66 -0.03 18.80 9.06
N HIS A 67 0.13 18.55 7.76
CA HIS A 67 0.02 17.23 7.13
C HIS A 67 1.19 16.33 7.51
N ILE A 68 2.41 16.86 7.55
CA ILE A 68 3.61 16.17 8.03
C ILE A 68 3.43 15.76 9.50
N ARG A 69 2.94 16.68 10.34
CA ARG A 69 2.67 16.40 11.75
C ARG A 69 1.64 15.28 11.91
N ARG A 70 0.56 15.29 11.11
CA ARG A 70 -0.44 14.22 11.12
C ARG A 70 0.13 12.89 10.64
N ALA A 71 0.95 12.90 9.59
CA ALA A 71 1.62 11.70 9.09
C ALA A 71 2.53 11.09 10.16
N ARG A 72 3.38 11.91 10.79
CA ARG A 72 4.27 11.48 11.88
C ARG A 72 3.51 10.96 13.10
N ALA A 73 2.40 11.60 13.48
CA ALA A 73 1.57 11.13 14.59
C ALA A 73 0.93 9.75 14.31
N ALA A 74 0.58 9.47 13.04
CA ALA A 74 -0.01 8.19 12.64
C ALA A 74 1.01 7.11 12.29
N TYR A 75 2.28 7.49 12.08
CA TYR A 75 3.35 6.59 11.65
C TYR A 75 3.63 5.42 12.60
N PRO A 76 3.66 5.58 13.95
CA PRO A 76 3.88 4.45 14.87
C PRO A 76 2.88 3.30 14.66
N ASN A 77 1.61 3.61 14.35
CA ASN A 77 0.61 2.61 14.05
C ASN A 77 0.87 1.91 12.70
N ALA A 78 1.27 2.66 11.67
CA ALA A 78 1.64 2.09 10.37
C ALA A 78 2.87 1.18 10.48
N LYS A 79 3.92 1.63 11.18
CA LYS A 79 5.12 0.85 11.50
C LYS A 79 4.77 -0.45 12.22
N LYS A 80 3.91 -0.39 13.25
CA LYS A 80 3.46 -1.57 14.01
C LYS A 80 2.69 -2.58 13.14
N ARG A 81 1.93 -2.12 12.14
CA ARG A 81 1.26 -3.01 11.18
C ARG A 81 2.27 -3.64 10.24
N TRP A 82 3.17 -2.85 9.66
CA TRP A 82 4.22 -3.35 8.77
C TRP A 82 5.12 -4.37 9.45
N SER A 83 5.54 -4.13 10.71
CA SER A 83 6.40 -5.04 11.47
C SER A 83 5.74 -6.39 11.80
N LYS A 84 4.41 -6.48 11.72
CA LYS A 84 3.65 -7.74 11.88
C LYS A 84 3.46 -8.50 10.56
N GLY A 85 3.93 -7.94 9.45
CA GLY A 85 3.59 -8.38 8.11
C GLY A 85 2.33 -7.70 7.60
N LEU A 86 2.40 -7.16 6.39
CA LEU A 86 1.22 -6.68 5.67
C LEU A 86 0.57 -7.83 4.90
N PRO A 87 -0.74 -7.76 4.59
CA PRO A 87 -1.36 -8.73 3.71
C PRO A 87 -0.68 -8.76 2.35
N GLU A 88 -0.81 -9.89 1.64
CA GLU A 88 -0.17 -10.06 0.33
C GLU A 88 -0.52 -8.92 -0.65
N GLY A 89 0.48 -8.54 -1.45
CA GLY A 89 0.38 -7.47 -2.43
C GLY A 89 0.24 -6.05 -1.85
N HIS A 90 0.33 -5.89 -0.54
CA HIS A 90 0.46 -4.58 0.09
C HIS A 90 1.92 -4.17 0.21
N TYR A 91 2.20 -2.88 0.08
CA TYR A 91 3.55 -2.33 0.21
C TYR A 91 3.57 -1.19 1.21
N PHE A 92 4.66 -1.11 1.98
CA PHE A 92 4.91 0.02 2.86
C PHE A 92 5.98 0.93 2.28
N PHE A 93 5.60 2.19 2.09
CA PHE A 93 6.49 3.25 1.67
C PHE A 93 6.54 4.34 2.73
N VAL A 94 7.71 4.96 2.85
CA VAL A 94 7.89 6.21 3.60
C VAL A 94 8.40 7.28 2.65
N VAL A 95 8.03 8.52 2.91
CA VAL A 95 8.47 9.68 2.13
C VAL A 95 9.52 10.43 2.93
N THR A 96 10.64 10.73 2.29
CA THR A 96 11.73 11.53 2.87
C THR A 96 12.25 12.52 1.82
N ARG A 97 13.22 13.35 2.20
CA ARG A 97 13.97 14.19 1.26
C ARG A 97 15.35 13.60 1.00
N ILE A 98 15.75 13.67 -0.26
CA ILE A 98 17.13 13.55 -0.69
C ILE A 98 17.67 14.93 -1.05
N ARG A 99 18.98 15.12 -0.92
CA ARG A 99 19.66 16.38 -1.22
C ARG A 99 21.01 16.09 -1.87
N ASP A 100 21.31 16.76 -2.97
CA ASP A 100 22.62 16.65 -3.62
C ASP A 100 23.65 17.61 -3.02
N GLN A 101 24.86 17.59 -3.60
CA GLN A 101 25.98 18.44 -3.17
C GLN A 101 25.73 19.93 -3.45
N GLU A 102 24.87 20.26 -4.41
CA GLU A 102 24.50 21.64 -4.74
C GLU A 102 23.38 22.19 -3.83
N GLY A 103 22.80 21.31 -3.00
CA GLY A 103 21.74 21.66 -2.06
C GLY A 103 20.33 21.53 -2.64
N THR A 104 20.17 20.98 -3.83
CA THR A 104 18.86 20.72 -4.44
C THR A 104 18.16 19.61 -3.68
N GLU A 105 16.89 19.80 -3.32
CA GLU A 105 16.09 18.82 -2.59
C GLU A 105 14.95 18.25 -3.44
N GLU A 106 14.67 16.97 -3.26
CA GLU A 106 13.48 16.32 -3.83
C GLU A 106 12.88 15.34 -2.81
N GLN A 107 11.54 15.26 -2.79
CA GLN A 107 10.83 14.26 -1.99
C GLN A 107 10.78 12.95 -2.75
N VAL A 108 11.10 11.85 -2.08
CA VAL A 108 11.11 10.51 -2.69
C VAL A 108 10.37 9.50 -1.84
N PHE A 109 9.73 8.54 -2.51
CA PHE A 109 9.24 7.33 -1.86
C PHE A 109 10.40 6.37 -1.61
N ILE A 110 10.46 5.79 -0.41
CA ILE A 110 11.36 4.71 -0.05
C ILE A 110 10.52 3.47 0.21
N SER A 111 10.74 2.41 -0.55
CA SER A 111 10.20 1.08 -0.24
C SER A 111 10.95 0.52 0.96
N VAL A 112 10.25 0.30 2.07
CA VAL A 112 10.87 -0.07 3.35
C VAL A 112 11.32 -1.53 3.33
N ALA A 113 12.60 -1.77 3.61
CA ALA A 113 13.18 -3.11 3.77
C ALA A 113 13.38 -3.48 5.24
N SER A 114 13.87 -2.54 6.06
CA SER A 114 14.05 -2.76 7.50
C SER A 114 13.90 -1.46 8.30
N ILE A 115 13.45 -1.56 9.55
CA ILE A 115 13.45 -0.45 10.50
C ILE A 115 14.04 -0.95 11.81
N ASN A 116 15.25 -0.49 12.15
CA ASN A 116 15.97 -0.89 13.37
C ASN A 116 16.59 0.35 14.01
N ASP A 117 16.53 0.46 15.34
CA ASP A 117 17.20 1.50 16.13
C ASP A 117 16.97 2.94 15.63
N GLY A 118 15.74 3.25 15.23
CA GLY A 118 15.42 4.60 14.73
C GLY A 118 15.85 4.85 13.28
N VAL A 119 16.35 3.84 12.56
CA VAL A 119 16.87 3.94 11.19
C VAL A 119 16.03 3.11 10.24
N ILE A 120 15.59 3.75 9.15
CA ILE A 120 14.93 3.10 8.03
C ILE A 120 15.99 2.77 6.98
N LYS A 121 15.99 1.52 6.51
CA LYS A 121 16.70 1.10 5.30
C LYS A 121 15.70 0.61 4.27
N GLY A 122 15.95 0.93 3.01
CA GLY A 122 15.06 0.58 1.92
C GLY A 122 15.65 0.95 0.58
N TYR A 123 14.76 1.11 -0.40
CA TYR A 123 15.14 1.45 -1.77
C TYR A 123 14.38 2.67 -2.25
N ILE A 124 15.06 3.60 -2.91
CA ILE A 124 14.43 4.74 -3.58
C ILE A 124 13.46 4.20 -4.63
N TYR A 125 12.18 4.42 -4.42
CA TYR A 125 11.08 3.98 -5.29
C TYR A 125 10.44 5.15 -6.05
N SER A 126 11.17 6.26 -6.11
CA SER A 126 10.96 7.41 -6.99
C SER A 126 11.97 7.38 -8.15
N LYS A 127 11.72 8.15 -9.21
CA LYS A 127 12.73 8.46 -10.24
C LYS A 127 13.12 9.93 -10.07
N PRO A 128 14.16 10.23 -9.25
CA PRO A 128 14.59 11.60 -9.01
C PRO A 128 14.86 12.32 -10.32
N LYS A 129 14.41 13.58 -10.43
CA LYS A 129 14.57 14.35 -11.68
C LYS A 129 15.53 15.52 -11.54
N ASN A 130 15.66 16.07 -10.34
CA ASN A 130 16.39 17.33 -10.12
C ASN A 130 17.60 17.16 -9.22
N VAL A 131 17.67 16.07 -8.46
CA VAL A 131 18.74 15.83 -7.50
C VAL A 131 19.76 14.88 -8.12
N ALA A 132 21.01 15.33 -8.23
CA ALA A 132 22.09 14.53 -8.78
C ALA A 132 22.51 13.39 -7.82
N GLY A 133 23.03 12.29 -8.38
CA GLY A 133 23.61 11.19 -7.60
C GLY A 133 22.61 10.20 -6.99
N TYR A 134 21.33 10.30 -7.35
CA TYR A 134 20.29 9.36 -6.90
C TYR A 134 19.59 8.65 -8.06
N GLN A 135 19.28 7.36 -7.89
CA GLN A 135 18.63 6.54 -8.90
C GLN A 135 17.48 5.69 -8.32
N PHE A 136 16.56 5.29 -9.20
CA PHE A 136 15.51 4.33 -8.86
C PHE A 136 16.12 2.99 -8.42
N LYS A 137 15.54 2.39 -7.39
CA LYS A 137 16.01 1.19 -6.67
C LYS A 137 17.37 1.30 -5.99
N GLN A 138 17.92 2.50 -5.84
CA GLN A 138 19.13 2.69 -5.04
C GLN A 138 18.85 2.38 -3.55
N PRO A 139 19.71 1.60 -2.88
CA PRO A 139 19.67 1.46 -1.43
C PRO A 139 19.81 2.81 -0.74
N TYR A 140 18.94 3.08 0.23
CA TYR A 140 18.96 4.34 0.97
C TYR A 140 18.63 4.10 2.45
N SER A 141 19.32 4.84 3.32
CA SER A 141 19.19 4.74 4.77
C SER A 141 19.06 6.13 5.38
N PHE A 142 18.12 6.29 6.31
CA PHE A 142 17.87 7.58 6.95
C PHE A 142 17.13 7.40 8.30
N PRO A 143 17.24 8.37 9.23
CA PRO A 143 16.57 8.26 10.52
C PRO A 143 15.06 8.48 10.42
N GLU A 144 14.28 7.80 11.28
CA GLU A 144 12.80 7.86 11.31
C GLU A 144 12.28 9.30 11.52
N ASN A 145 13.04 10.17 12.18
CA ASN A 145 12.67 11.58 12.39
C ASN A 145 12.72 12.44 11.10
N HIS A 146 13.28 11.92 9.99
CA HIS A 146 13.26 12.59 8.68
C HIS A 146 12.03 12.21 7.83
N ILE A 147 11.16 11.31 8.31
CA ILE A 147 9.91 10.97 7.62
C ILE A 147 9.06 12.23 7.44
N ILE A 148 8.57 12.42 6.21
CA ILE A 148 7.65 13.49 5.82
C ILE A 148 6.22 12.94 5.74
N ASP A 149 6.07 11.74 5.18
CA ASP A 149 4.81 11.04 5.02
C ASP A 149 5.04 9.52 4.97
N TRP A 150 3.96 8.75 4.96
CA TRP A 150 4.02 7.30 4.75
C TRP A 150 2.78 6.83 4.01
N VAL A 151 2.90 5.72 3.29
CA VAL A 151 1.83 5.13 2.49
C VAL A 151 1.87 3.62 2.64
N ILE A 152 0.72 3.03 2.96
CA ILE A 152 0.49 1.60 2.68
C ILE A 152 -0.40 1.53 1.45
N THR A 153 0.08 0.88 0.40
CA THR A 153 -0.71 0.65 -0.81
C THR A 153 -1.33 -0.75 -0.78
N LYS A 154 -2.54 -0.87 -1.31
CA LYS A 154 -3.25 -2.14 -1.48
C LYS A 154 -3.14 -2.63 -2.94
N PRO A 155 -3.37 -3.91 -3.24
CA PRO A 155 -3.31 -4.45 -4.61
C PRO A 155 -4.15 -3.68 -5.64
N GLY A 156 -5.28 -3.11 -5.21
CA GLY A 156 -6.16 -2.30 -6.05
C GLY A 156 -5.75 -0.82 -6.20
N GLY A 157 -4.59 -0.41 -5.68
CA GLY A 157 -4.10 0.98 -5.73
C GLY A 157 -4.68 1.91 -4.65
N GLU A 158 -5.53 1.41 -3.76
CA GLU A 158 -5.99 2.17 -2.59
C GLU A 158 -4.80 2.49 -1.67
N GLN A 159 -4.83 3.67 -1.05
CA GLN A 159 -3.74 4.17 -0.22
C GLN A 159 -4.21 4.56 1.18
N GLU A 160 -3.61 3.94 2.19
CA GLU A 160 -3.65 4.40 3.58
C GLU A 160 -2.54 5.41 3.84
N GLY A 161 -2.77 6.35 4.76
CA GLY A 161 -1.83 7.45 5.00
C GLY A 161 -1.87 8.44 3.84
N ASN A 162 -0.69 8.74 3.28
CA ASN A 162 -0.48 9.70 2.20
C ASN A 162 -1.03 11.11 2.52
N TYR A 163 -0.79 11.61 3.74
CA TYR A 163 -1.39 12.86 4.21
C TYR A 163 -0.89 14.08 3.44
N VAL A 164 0.41 14.08 3.13
CA VAL A 164 1.07 15.13 2.36
C VAL A 164 0.68 14.99 0.89
N GLY A 165 0.78 13.79 0.30
CA GLY A 165 0.41 13.61 -1.11
C GLY A 165 -1.06 13.91 -1.39
N LYS A 166 -1.99 13.61 -0.47
CA LYS A 166 -3.41 14.01 -0.57
C LYS A 166 -3.59 15.52 -0.54
N TYR A 167 -2.89 16.22 0.37
CA TYR A 167 -2.92 17.67 0.42
C TYR A 167 -2.40 18.28 -0.88
N LEU A 168 -1.24 17.86 -1.35
CA LEU A 168 -0.68 18.35 -2.61
C LEU A 168 -1.59 18.05 -3.81
N GLY A 169 -2.20 16.87 -3.83
CA GLY A 169 -3.18 16.50 -4.84
C GLY A 169 -4.43 17.38 -4.87
N SER A 170 -4.79 18.02 -3.75
CA SER A 170 -5.91 18.97 -3.66
C SER A 170 -5.59 20.39 -4.09
N LEU A 171 -4.31 20.70 -4.37
CA LEU A 171 -3.88 22.02 -4.86
C LEU A 171 -3.95 22.15 -6.39
N ASN A 172 -4.22 21.05 -7.10
CA ASN A 172 -4.34 20.97 -8.56
C ASN A 172 -5.81 20.85 -8.98
#